data_AF-A0A933HZN2-F1
#
_entry.id   AF-A0A933HZN2-F1
#
_cell.length_a   1.000
_cell.length_b   1.000
_cell.length_c   1.000
_cell.angle_alpha   90.00
_cell.angle_beta   90.00
_cell.angle_gamma   90.00
#
_symmetry.space_group_name_H-M   'P 1'
#
loop_
_entity.id
_entity.type
_entity.pdbx_description
1 polymer ?
#
loop_
_entity_poly.entity_id
_entity_poly.type
_entity_poly.pdbx_seq_one_letter_code
_entity_poly.pdbx_strand_id
1 'polypeptide(L)'
;MTPASEMDPRLSKALRRLPDFKAPAGLLPKVMAAVAARQALPWWKREWWTWALPARLVYVAVLALPCILVLWSWTPVLQDWAALSSRALGALLAGWLRPLEPVARTAGTVLGAVKAPLLAVAFFSYLSSVAAASAIGRIWSSGAVHPAGHASRRMP
;
A
#
# COMPACT_ATOMS: atom_id res chain seq x y z
N MET A 1 16.92 -12.99 -37.71
CA MET A 1 17.18 -11.57 -37.40
C MET A 1 18.53 -11.49 -36.72
N THR A 2 19.57 -11.08 -37.43
CA THR A 2 20.95 -11.00 -36.93
C THR A 2 21.19 -9.65 -36.24
N PRO A 3 21.85 -9.59 -35.07
CA PRO A 3 22.00 -8.39 -34.24
C PRO A 3 22.89 -7.28 -34.83
N ALA A 4 23.28 -7.37 -36.10
CA ALA A 4 24.13 -6.40 -36.77
C ALA A 4 23.39 -5.13 -37.24
N SER A 5 22.05 -5.12 -37.20
CA SER A 5 21.23 -4.04 -37.77
C SER A 5 21.00 -2.83 -36.86
N GLU A 6 21.40 -2.86 -35.59
CA GLU A 6 21.22 -1.74 -34.63
C GLU A 6 22.53 -1.01 -34.28
N MET A 7 23.55 -1.10 -35.13
CA MET A 7 24.80 -0.36 -34.89
C MET A 7 24.63 1.11 -35.29
N ASP A 8 24.83 2.02 -34.33
CA ASP A 8 24.72 3.48 -34.55
C ASP A 8 25.50 3.90 -35.81
N PRO A 9 24.84 4.56 -36.80
CA PRO A 9 25.49 4.99 -38.04
C PRO A 9 26.68 5.93 -37.79
N ARG A 10 26.71 6.66 -36.67
CA ARG A 10 27.85 7.51 -36.27
C ARG A 10 29.06 6.67 -35.86
N LEU A 11 28.84 5.59 -35.11
CA LEU A 11 29.90 4.68 -34.69
C LEU A 11 30.49 3.94 -35.88
N SER A 12 29.64 3.46 -36.80
CA SER A 12 30.08 2.80 -38.04
C SER A 12 30.96 3.70 -38.90
N LYS A 13 30.63 5.01 -38.99
CA LYS A 13 31.42 6.00 -39.72
C LYS A 13 32.74 6.33 -39.02
N ALA A 14 32.77 6.34 -37.68
CA ALA A 14 33.99 6.54 -36.91
C ALA A 14 34.95 5.34 -37.04
N LEU A 15 34.43 4.10 -36.96
CA LEU A 15 35.23 2.88 -37.10
C LEU A 15 35.85 2.75 -38.50
N ARG A 16 35.13 3.13 -39.56
CA ARG A 16 35.66 3.15 -40.94
C ARG A 16 36.71 4.23 -41.20
N ARG A 17 36.83 5.22 -40.32
CA ARG A 17 37.84 6.28 -40.42
C ARG A 17 39.14 5.93 -39.69
N LEU A 18 39.19 4.80 -38.97
CA LEU A 18 40.45 4.37 -38.36
C LEU A 18 41.42 3.94 -39.48
N PRO A 19 42.68 4.39 -39.42
CA PRO A 19 43.72 3.91 -40.33
C PRO A 19 43.86 2.39 -40.22
N ASP A 20 44.08 1.71 -41.35
CA ASP A 20 44.38 0.27 -41.36
C ASP A 20 45.75 0.02 -40.73
N PHE A 21 45.75 -0.18 -39.40
CA PHE A 21 46.93 -0.62 -38.68
C PHE A 21 47.12 -2.11 -38.87
N LYS A 22 48.27 -2.50 -39.44
CA LYS A 22 48.67 -3.91 -39.50
C LYS A 22 48.84 -4.42 -38.06
N ALA A 23 47.98 -5.34 -37.64
CA ALA A 23 48.04 -5.91 -36.31
C ALA A 23 49.41 -6.61 -36.11
N PRO A 24 50.13 -6.32 -35.01
CA PRO A 24 51.43 -6.95 -34.76
C PRO A 24 51.27 -8.46 -34.63
N ALA A 25 52.22 -9.22 -35.17
CA ALA A 25 52.15 -10.69 -35.35
C ALA A 25 51.99 -11.51 -34.04
N GLY A 26 52.06 -10.87 -32.87
CA GLY A 26 51.85 -11.51 -31.56
C GLY A 26 50.60 -11.04 -30.80
N LEU A 27 49.76 -10.17 -31.38
CA LEU A 27 48.59 -9.63 -30.66
C LEU A 27 47.56 -10.73 -30.37
N LEU A 28 47.21 -11.51 -31.40
CA LEU A 28 46.22 -12.58 -31.29
C LEU A 28 46.56 -13.61 -30.19
N PRO A 29 47.76 -14.22 -30.17
CA PRO A 29 48.10 -15.18 -29.10
C PRO A 29 48.14 -14.53 -27.72
N LYS A 30 48.58 -13.26 -27.60
CA LYS A 30 48.56 -12.53 -26.31
C LYS A 30 47.14 -12.28 -25.82
N VAL A 31 46.23 -11.89 -26.71
CA VAL A 31 44.81 -11.67 -26.37
C VAL A 31 44.16 -12.99 -25.95
N MET A 32 44.39 -14.08 -26.69
CA MET A 32 43.86 -15.40 -26.32
C MET A 32 44.40 -15.89 -24.97
N ALA A 33 45.69 -15.70 -24.69
CA ALA A 33 46.28 -16.01 -23.39
C ALA A 33 45.64 -15.19 -22.25
N ALA A 34 45.40 -13.89 -22.48
CA ALA A 34 44.74 -13.03 -21.49
C ALA A 34 43.27 -13.42 -21.25
N VAL A 35 42.54 -13.84 -22.30
CA VAL A 35 41.16 -14.34 -22.17
C VAL A 35 41.12 -15.65 -21.40
N ALA A 36 42.01 -16.60 -21.71
CA ALA A 36 42.12 -17.86 -20.98
C ALA A 36 42.45 -17.62 -19.49
N ALA A 37 43.37 -16.71 -19.19
CA ALA A 37 43.71 -16.32 -17.82
C ALA A 37 42.50 -15.72 -17.07
N ARG A 38 41.66 -14.91 -17.75
CA ARG A 38 40.42 -14.38 -17.16
C ARG A 38 39.38 -15.45 -16.89
N GLN A 39 39.27 -16.46 -17.75
CA GLN A 39 38.36 -17.59 -17.53
C GLN A 39 38.80 -18.47 -16.36
N ALA A 40 40.11 -18.60 -16.14
CA ALA A 40 40.66 -19.33 -14.99
C ALA A 40 40.49 -18.58 -13.64
N LEU A 41 39.99 -17.34 -13.62
CA LEU A 41 39.79 -16.60 -12.38
C LEU A 41 38.71 -17.27 -11.51
N PRO A 42 38.93 -17.35 -10.19
CA PRO A 42 37.92 -17.79 -9.25
C PRO A 42 36.72 -16.85 -9.29
N TRP A 43 35.53 -17.38 -8.97
CA TRP A 43 34.25 -16.69 -9.16
C TRP A 43 34.19 -15.30 -8.50
N TRP A 44 34.82 -15.11 -7.33
CA TRP A 44 34.83 -13.83 -6.61
C TRP A 44 35.66 -12.73 -7.29
N LYS A 45 36.56 -13.09 -8.22
CA LYS A 45 37.32 -12.13 -9.05
C LYS A 45 36.65 -11.80 -10.38
N ARG A 46 35.54 -12.48 -10.71
CA ARG A 46 34.78 -12.24 -11.94
C ARG A 46 33.81 -11.08 -11.76
N GLU A 47 33.37 -10.51 -12.87
CA GLU A 47 32.34 -9.47 -12.88
C GLU A 47 31.05 -9.98 -12.22
N TRP A 48 30.40 -9.13 -11.41
CA TRP A 48 29.20 -9.49 -10.64
C TRP A 48 28.07 -10.10 -11.50
N TRP A 49 27.92 -9.62 -12.74
CA TRP A 49 26.95 -10.13 -13.72
C TRP A 49 27.18 -11.57 -14.18
N THR A 50 28.34 -12.16 -13.88
CA THR A 50 28.68 -13.55 -14.24
C THR A 50 28.59 -14.53 -13.07
N TRP A 51 28.30 -14.03 -11.86
CA TRP A 51 28.27 -14.87 -10.66
C TRP A 51 27.10 -15.86 -10.68
N ALA A 52 27.21 -16.97 -9.94
CA ALA A 52 26.07 -17.86 -9.72
C ALA A 52 24.93 -17.10 -9.02
N LEU A 53 23.68 -17.41 -9.40
CA LEU A 53 22.49 -16.76 -8.86
C LEU A 53 22.44 -16.71 -7.30
N PRO A 54 22.74 -17.78 -6.55
CA PRO A 54 22.74 -17.70 -5.08
C PRO A 54 23.79 -16.73 -4.53
N ALA A 55 24.98 -16.66 -5.14
CA ALA A 55 26.02 -15.71 -4.72
C ALA A 55 25.59 -14.26 -4.93
N ARG A 56 24.87 -13.97 -6.02
CA ARG A 56 24.29 -12.63 -6.25
C ARG A 56 23.25 -12.28 -5.21
N LEU A 57 22.36 -13.21 -4.86
CA LEU A 57 21.33 -12.99 -3.85
C LEU A 57 21.92 -12.72 -2.47
N VAL A 58 22.93 -13.50 -2.07
CA VAL A 58 23.65 -13.27 -0.79
C VAL A 58 24.30 -11.89 -0.79
N TYR A 59 24.97 -11.51 -1.87
CA TYR A 59 25.59 -10.19 -1.97
C TYR A 59 24.58 -9.05 -1.85
N VAL A 60 23.46 -9.14 -2.60
CA VAL A 60 22.38 -8.15 -2.52
C VAL A 60 21.76 -8.13 -1.13
N ALA A 61 21.52 -9.28 -0.51
CA ALA A 61 20.98 -9.35 0.85
C ALA A 61 21.92 -8.69 1.87
N VAL A 62 23.23 -8.95 1.80
CA VAL A 62 24.23 -8.35 2.68
C VAL A 62 24.29 -6.82 2.52
N LEU A 63 24.12 -6.30 1.30
CA LEU A 63 24.06 -4.85 1.07
C LEU A 63 22.72 -4.22 1.43
N ALA A 64 21.61 -4.91 1.16
CA ALA A 64 20.26 -4.37 1.40
C ALA A 64 19.89 -4.40 2.88
N LEU A 65 20.34 -5.41 3.63
CA LEU A 65 20.04 -5.59 5.05
C LEU A 65 20.38 -4.34 5.90
N PRO A 66 21.59 -3.76 5.86
CA PRO A 66 21.89 -2.55 6.63
C PRO A 66 21.04 -1.36 6.20
N CYS A 67 20.76 -1.19 4.90
CA CYS A 67 19.88 -0.13 4.42
C CYS A 67 18.46 -0.28 4.99
N ILE A 68 17.92 -1.51 4.99
CA ILE A 68 16.60 -1.81 5.56
C ILE A 68 16.61 -1.55 7.06
N LEU A 69 17.65 -1.97 7.79
CA LEU A 69 17.76 -1.76 9.23
C LEU A 69 17.84 -0.26 9.58
N VAL A 70 18.61 0.52 8.83
CA VAL A 70 18.68 1.98 9.00
C VAL A 70 17.32 2.61 8.74
N LEU A 71 16.66 2.26 7.62
CA LEU A 71 15.35 2.79 7.28
C LEU A 71 14.31 2.43 8.34
N TRP A 72 14.36 1.22 8.87
CA TRP A 72 13.47 0.76 9.93
C TRP A 72 13.72 1.48 11.25
N SER A 73 14.99 1.68 11.63
CA SER A 73 15.36 2.43 12.84
C SER A 73 14.92 3.90 12.81
N TRP A 74 14.72 4.48 11.62
CA TRP A 74 14.22 5.85 11.45
C TRP A 74 12.70 5.97 11.55
N THR A 75 11.94 4.86 11.50
CA THR A 75 10.48 4.89 11.59
C THR A 75 9.94 5.57 12.87
N PRO A 76 10.44 5.28 14.10
CA PRO A 76 9.96 5.99 15.29
C PRO A 76 10.33 7.47 15.27
N VAL A 77 11.52 7.83 14.77
CA VAL A 77 11.96 9.23 14.66
C VAL A 77 11.01 10.03 13.75
N LEU A 78 10.62 9.44 12.61
CA LEU A 78 9.65 10.06 11.70
C LEU A 78 8.26 10.19 12.33
N GLN A 79 7.82 9.21 13.11
CA GLN A 79 6.55 9.25 13.83
C GLN A 79 6.54 10.31 14.93
N ASP A 80 7.60 10.38 15.74
CA ASP A 80 7.76 11.38 16.80
C ASP A 80 7.82 12.79 16.21
N TRP A 81 8.56 12.96 15.12
CA TRP A 81 8.64 14.24 14.42
C TRP A 81 7.29 14.68 13.84
N ALA A 82 6.52 13.75 13.26
CA ALA A 82 5.16 14.03 12.79
C ALA A 82 4.20 14.35 13.95
N ALA A 83 4.33 13.68 15.09
CA ALA A 83 3.56 13.96 16.30
C ALA A 83 3.89 15.33 16.89
N LEU A 84 5.16 15.71 16.94
CA LEU A 84 5.61 17.03 17.38
C LEU A 84 5.11 18.13 16.45
N SER A 85 5.23 17.91 15.13
CA SER A 85 4.80 18.87 14.12
C SER A 85 3.29 19.08 14.13
N SER A 86 2.51 18.02 14.24
CA SER A 86 1.04 18.13 14.33
C SER A 86 0.57 18.80 15.61
N ARG A 87 1.23 18.55 16.76
CA ARG A 87 0.95 19.26 18.01
C ARG A 87 1.30 20.74 17.92
N ALA A 88 2.45 21.08 17.35
CA ALA A 88 2.89 22.47 17.18
C ALA A 88 1.94 23.24 16.25
N LEU A 89 1.61 22.66 15.08
CA LEU A 89 0.64 23.23 14.15
C LEU A 89 -0.74 23.35 14.81
N GLY A 90 -1.19 22.32 15.53
CA GLY A 90 -2.45 22.33 16.26
C GLY A 90 -2.50 23.44 17.32
N ALA A 91 -1.40 23.69 18.04
CA ALA A 91 -1.30 24.76 19.01
C ALA A 91 -1.34 26.15 18.35
N LEU A 92 -0.66 26.32 17.22
CA LEU A 92 -0.71 27.57 16.43
C LEU A 92 -2.14 27.82 15.92
N LEU A 93 -2.75 26.83 15.28
CA LEU A 93 -4.15 26.89 14.81
C LEU A 93 -5.10 27.19 15.97
N ALA A 94 -4.98 26.49 17.09
CA ALA A 94 -5.79 26.74 18.27
C ALA A 94 -5.62 28.18 18.78
N GLY A 95 -4.41 28.73 18.74
CA GLY A 95 -4.16 30.15 19.06
C GLY A 95 -4.91 31.11 18.12
N TRP A 96 -4.86 30.86 16.81
CA TRP A 96 -5.57 31.64 15.79
C TRP A 96 -7.09 31.52 15.86
N LEU A 97 -7.61 30.34 16.21
CA LEU A 97 -9.05 30.09 16.35
C LEU A 97 -9.60 30.46 17.74
N ARG A 98 -8.74 30.70 18.73
CA ARG A 98 -9.14 31.12 20.08
C ARG A 98 -10.12 32.30 20.10
N PRO A 99 -9.93 33.39 19.33
CA PRO A 99 -10.90 34.48 19.27
C PRO A 99 -12.27 34.10 18.66
N LEU A 100 -12.34 33.00 17.89
CA LEU A 100 -13.58 32.48 17.31
C LEU A 100 -14.32 31.52 18.26
N GLU A 101 -13.69 31.08 19.35
CA GLU A 101 -14.32 30.22 20.36
C GLU A 101 -15.68 30.72 20.86
N PRO A 102 -15.88 32.01 21.23
CA PRO A 102 -17.20 32.50 21.63
C PRO A 102 -18.24 32.38 20.50
N VAL A 103 -17.86 32.66 19.25
CA VAL A 103 -18.74 32.54 18.07
C VAL A 103 -19.12 31.08 17.83
N ALA A 104 -18.15 30.17 17.89
CA ALA A 104 -18.37 28.74 17.73
C ALA A 104 -19.24 28.16 18.86
N ARG A 105 -19.07 28.61 20.11
CA ARG A 105 -19.94 28.21 21.22
C ARG A 105 -21.38 28.70 21.01
N THR A 106 -21.57 29.95 20.61
CA THR A 106 -22.92 30.48 20.32
C THR A 106 -23.58 29.74 19.15
N ALA A 107 -22.83 29.46 18.08
CA ALA A 107 -23.32 28.69 16.95
C ALA A 107 -23.67 27.25 17.35
N GLY A 108 -22.84 26.60 18.17
CA GLY A 108 -23.07 25.27 18.71
C GLY A 108 -24.32 25.20 19.60
N THR A 109 -24.57 26.20 20.43
CA THR A 109 -25.81 26.26 21.24
C THR A 109 -27.06 26.41 20.38
N VAL A 110 -27.01 27.20 19.31
CA VAL A 110 -28.14 27.36 18.37
C VAL A 110 -28.38 26.06 17.58
N LEU A 111 -27.32 25.45 17.04
CA LEU A 111 -27.42 24.17 16.33
C LEU A 111 -27.89 23.02 17.23
N GLY A 112 -27.42 22.97 18.48
CA GLY A 112 -27.83 21.99 19.48
C GLY A 112 -29.30 22.15 19.87
N ALA A 113 -29.76 23.39 20.05
CA ALA A 113 -31.16 23.72 20.33
C ALA A 113 -32.11 23.30 19.19
N VAL A 114 -31.63 23.25 17.95
CA VAL A 114 -32.40 22.79 16.78
C VAL A 114 -32.33 21.26 16.60
N LYS A 115 -31.16 20.64 16.80
CA LYS A 115 -31.00 19.18 16.63
C LYS A 115 -31.71 18.35 17.71
N ALA A 116 -31.71 18.82 18.95
CA ALA A 116 -32.35 18.12 20.07
C ALA A 116 -33.85 17.82 19.85
N PRO A 117 -34.70 18.80 19.45
CA PRO A 117 -36.11 18.52 19.18
C PRO A 117 -36.31 17.62 17.96
N LEU A 118 -35.50 17.75 16.90
CA LEU A 118 -35.58 16.89 15.72
C LEU A 118 -35.33 15.41 16.06
N LEU A 119 -34.31 15.13 16.86
CA LEU A 119 -34.03 13.76 17.33
C LEU A 119 -35.12 13.25 18.28
N ALA A 120 -35.69 14.12 19.12
CA ALA A 120 -36.81 13.75 19.97
C ALA A 120 -38.04 13.36 19.14
N VAL A 121 -38.40 14.13 18.11
CA VAL A 121 -39.52 13.80 17.20
C VAL A 121 -39.26 12.48 16.47
N ALA A 122 -38.05 12.29 15.95
CA ALA A 122 -37.69 11.04 15.27
C ALA A 122 -37.77 9.82 16.21
N PHE A 123 -37.31 9.97 17.45
CA PHE A 123 -37.37 8.92 18.47
C PHE A 123 -38.82 8.59 18.88
N PHE A 124 -39.66 9.61 19.08
CA PHE A 124 -41.09 9.41 19.37
C PHE A 124 -41.84 8.76 18.20
N SER A 125 -41.53 9.17 16.97
CA SER A 125 -42.10 8.55 15.76
C SER A 125 -41.71 7.07 15.66
N TYR A 126 -40.44 6.74 15.90
CA TYR A 126 -39.94 5.37 15.91
C TYR A 126 -40.62 4.51 16.99
N LEU A 127 -40.75 5.02 18.22
CA LEU A 127 -41.45 4.33 19.31
C LEU A 127 -42.92 4.07 18.95
N SER A 128 -43.60 5.03 18.32
CA SER A 128 -44.98 4.87 17.87
C SER A 128 -45.11 3.76 16.81
N SER A 129 -44.18 3.68 15.86
CA SER A 129 -44.17 2.64 14.83
C SER A 129 -43.93 1.24 15.42
N VAL A 130 -43.01 1.12 16.39
CA VAL A 130 -42.75 -0.16 17.08
C VAL A 130 -43.97 -0.60 17.90
N ALA A 131 -44.62 0.34 18.61
CA ALA A 131 -45.82 0.06 19.37
C ALA A 131 -46.96 -0.45 18.45
N ALA A 132 -47.18 0.21 17.31
CA ALA A 132 -48.17 -0.20 16.32
C ALA A 132 -47.89 -1.60 15.74
N ALA A 133 -46.63 -1.88 15.37
CA ALA A 133 -46.23 -3.20 14.87
C ALA A 133 -46.45 -4.31 15.92
N SER A 134 -46.15 -4.03 17.19
CA SER A 134 -46.35 -4.99 18.29
C SER A 134 -47.83 -5.28 18.57
N ALA A 135 -48.72 -4.30 18.34
CA ALA A 135 -50.16 -4.47 18.52
C ALA A 135 -50.75 -5.35 17.40
N ILE A 136 -50.33 -5.13 16.15
CA ILE A 136 -50.74 -5.94 14.99
C ILE A 136 -50.27 -7.39 15.15
N GLY A 137 -49.01 -7.59 15.58
CA GLY A 137 -48.47 -8.93 15.83
C GLY A 137 -49.25 -9.69 16.91
N ARG A 138 -49.66 -9.01 17.98
CA ARG A 138 -50.50 -9.62 19.03
C ARG A 138 -51.86 -10.06 18.51
N ILE A 139 -52.54 -9.24 17.71
CA ILE A 139 -53.84 -9.55 17.11
C ILE A 139 -53.75 -10.80 16.20
N TRP A 140 -52.70 -10.89 15.38
CA TRP A 140 -52.47 -12.06 14.52
C TRP A 140 -52.17 -13.32 15.32
N SER A 141 -51.37 -13.22 16.38
CA SER A 141 -51.04 -14.36 17.24
C SER A 141 -52.26 -14.90 17.99
N SER A 142 -53.20 -14.05 18.38
CA SER A 142 -54.47 -14.48 19.01
C SER A 142 -55.46 -15.12 18.04
N GLY A 143 -55.36 -14.85 16.73
CA GLY A 143 -56.25 -15.42 15.72
C GLY A 143 -55.86 -16.82 15.21
N ALA A 144 -54.61 -17.24 15.44
CA ALA A 144 -54.08 -18.51 14.91
C ALA A 144 -54.38 -19.75 15.77
N VAL A 145 -55.01 -19.60 16.94
CA VAL A 145 -55.33 -20.71 17.85
C VAL A 145 -56.77 -21.16 17.65
N HIS A 146 -57.09 -21.78 16.52
CA HIS A 146 -58.14 -22.81 16.43
C HIS A 146 -58.13 -23.60 15.09
N PRO A 147 -57.09 -24.40 14.80
CA PRO A 147 -57.27 -25.58 13.97
C PRO A 147 -57.60 -26.77 14.89
N ALA A 148 -58.90 -26.95 15.20
CA ALA A 148 -59.37 -28.20 15.79
C ALA A 148 -59.30 -29.29 14.71
N GLY A 149 -58.12 -29.92 14.63
CA GLY A 149 -57.87 -31.09 13.82
C GLY A 149 -58.63 -32.31 14.35
N HIS A 150 -59.24 -33.01 13.41
CA HIS A 150 -59.30 -34.47 13.30
C HIS A 150 -59.64 -35.30 14.54
N ALA A 151 -60.90 -35.71 14.63
CA ALA A 151 -61.25 -37.02 15.16
C ALA A 151 -61.50 -37.99 13.99
N SER A 152 -60.45 -38.68 13.54
CA SER A 152 -60.55 -39.95 12.81
C SER A 152 -60.55 -41.08 13.83
N ARG A 153 -61.63 -41.87 13.90
CA ARG A 153 -61.67 -43.15 14.62
C ARG A 153 -61.96 -44.26 13.61
N ARG A 154 -61.13 -45.30 13.72
CA ARG A 154 -60.88 -46.40 12.80
C ARG A 154 -62.05 -47.39 12.69
N MET A 155 -62.09 -48.08 11.54
CA MET A 155 -62.72 -49.39 11.31
C MET A 155 -62.21 -50.44 12.33
N PRO A 156 -62.96 -51.53 12.55
CA PRO A 156 -62.85 -52.71 11.68
C PRO A 156 -64.14 -53.06 10.93
#